data_AF-A0A7J3M5U7-F1
#
_entry.id   AF-A0A7J3M5U7-F1
#
_cell.length_a   1.000
_cell.length_b   1.000
_cell.length_c   1.000
_cell.angle_alpha   90.00
_cell.angle_beta   90.00
_cell.angle_gamma   90.00
#
_symmetry.space_group_name_H-M   'P 1'
#
loop_
_entity.id
_entity.type
_entity.pdbx_description
1 polymer ?
#
loop_
_entity_poly.entity_id
_entity_poly.type
_entity_poly.pdbx_seq_one_letter_code
_entity_poly.pdbx_strand_id
1 'polypeptide(L)' 'AKTIFRCNHASNYLPIKGNLPEDKLKILKTIDYALANPRVLKPEWLRGL' A
#
# COMPACT_ATOMS: atom_id res chain seq x y z
N ALA A 1 14.09 -10.74 12.90
CA ALA A 1 13.77 -11.60 11.74
C ALA A 1 13.28 -10.72 10.60
N LYS A 2 13.66 -11.02 9.36
CA LYS A 2 13.21 -10.27 8.17
C LYS A 2 11.83 -10.79 7.76
N THR A 3 10.85 -9.91 7.63
CA THR A 3 9.48 -10.29 7.26
C THR A 3 9.10 -9.63 5.94
N ILE A 4 8.70 -10.42 4.95
CA ILE A 4 8.19 -9.90 3.68
C ILE A 4 6.73 -9.48 3.89
N PHE A 5 6.44 -8.19 3.74
CA PHE A 5 5.10 -7.63 3.82
C PHE A 5 4.53 -7.38 2.43
N ARG A 6 3.33 -7.89 2.16
CA ARG A 6 2.59 -7.73 0.89
C ARG A 6 1.13 -7.41 1.16
N CYS A 7 0.67 -6.29 0.60
CA CYS A 7 -0.72 -5.87 0.59
C CYS A 7 -1.06 -5.48 -0.85
N ASN A 8 -1.20 -6.47 -1.72
CA ASN A 8 -1.37 -6.29 -3.16
C ASN A 8 -2.52 -7.14 -3.73
N HIS A 9 -3.51 -7.45 -2.91
CA HIS A 9 -4.73 -8.13 -3.34
C HIS A 9 -5.54 -7.20 -4.26
N ALA A 10 -6.29 -7.77 -5.20
CA ALA A 10 -7.04 -7.01 -6.21
C ALA A 10 -8.04 -6.01 -5.60
N SER A 11 -8.52 -6.31 -4.39
CA SER A 11 -9.43 -5.48 -3.61
C SER A 11 -8.74 -4.39 -2.78
N ASN A 12 -7.41 -4.28 -2.75
CA ASN A 12 -6.75 -3.19 -2.03
C ASN A 12 -6.84 -1.87 -2.82
N TYR A 13 -7.12 -0.76 -2.12
CA TYR A 13 -7.08 0.58 -2.70
C TYR A 13 -5.64 1.03 -3.01
N LEU A 14 -4.69 0.63 -2.17
CA LEU A 14 -3.29 1.00 -2.29
C LEU A 14 -2.42 -0.25 -2.19
N PRO A 15 -1.90 -0.76 -3.32
CA PRO A 15 -0.98 -1.88 -3.31
C PRO A 15 0.37 -1.47 -2.69
N ILE A 16 0.77 -2.12 -1.59
CA ILE A 16 2.03 -1.82 -0.88
C ILE A 16 2.83 -3.11 -0.65
N LYS A 17 4.16 -3.01 -0.72
CA LYS A 17 5.09 -4.09 -0.37
C LYS A 17 6.33 -3.54 0.33
N GLY A 18 6.99 -4.37 1.13
CA GLY A 18 8.29 -4.05 1.74
C GLY A 18 8.83 -5.20 2.58
N ASN A 19 10.06 -5.06 3.06
CA ASN A 19 10.69 -5.94 4.02
C ASN A 19 10.71 -5.26 5.39
N LEU A 20 10.03 -5.83 6.38
CA LEU A 20 10.02 -5.29 7.73
C LEU A 20 11.21 -5.85 8.53
N PRO A 21 11.82 -5.03 9.42
CA PRO A 21 11.44 -3.64 9.74
C PRO A 21 12.02 -2.56 8.81
N GLU A 22 12.94 -2.93 7.91
CA GLU A 22 13.74 -2.02 7.06
C GLU A 22 12.88 -0.99 6.28
N ASP A 23 11.78 -1.44 5.68
CA ASP A 23 10.90 -0.61 4.84
C ASP A 23 9.76 0.08 5.62
N LYS A 24 9.70 -0.03 6.96
CA LYS A 24 8.57 0.49 7.76
C LYS A 24 8.30 1.97 7.49
N LEU A 25 9.32 2.82 7.54
CA LEU A 25 9.17 4.26 7.33
C LEU A 25 8.74 4.60 5.90
N LYS A 26 9.21 3.82 4.92
CA LYS A 26 8.81 3.97 3.52
C LYS A 26 7.33 3.63 3.34
N ILE A 27 6.88 2.53 3.96
CA ILE A 27 5.47 2.11 3.94
C ILE A 27 4.58 3.19 4.55
N LEU A 28 4.94 3.73 5.72
CA LEU A 28 4.17 4.78 6.39
C LEU A 28 4.08 6.04 5.52
N LYS A 29 5.21 6.53 4.98
CA LYS A 29 5.21 7.69 4.07
C LYS A 29 4.32 7.51 2.85
N THR A 30 4.28 6.30 2.28
CA THR A 30 3.39 5.98 1.15
C THR A 30 1.92 6.05 1.56
N ILE A 31 1.57 5.58 2.77
CA ILE A 31 0.22 5.66 3.30
C ILE A 31 -0.18 7.12 3.52
N ASP A 32 0.67 7.91 4.20
CA ASP A 32 0.41 9.33 4.47
C ASP A 32 0.22 10.12 3.17
N TYR A 33 1.07 9.86 2.17
CA TYR A 33 0.95 10.50 0.86
C TYR A 33 -0.38 10.14 0.17
N ALA A 34 -0.79 8.87 0.22
CA ALA A 34 -2.03 8.44 -0.43
C ALA A 34 -3.29 8.96 0.29
N LEU A 35 -3.24 9.15 1.61
CA LEU A 35 -4.30 9.82 2.37
C LEU A 35 -4.42 11.30 1.96
N ALA A 36 -3.30 11.99 1.78
CA ALA A 36 -3.28 13.37 1.30
C ALA A 36 -3.63 13.51 -0.19
N ASN A 37 -3.40 12.45 -0.99
CA ASN A 37 -3.62 12.43 -2.43
C ASN A 37 -4.49 11.26 -2.87
N PRO A 38 -5.81 11.26 -2.57
CA PRO A 38 -6.70 10.12 -2.86
C PRO A 38 -6.75 9.70 -4.33
N ARG A 39 -6.37 10.59 -5.26
CA ARG A 39 -6.28 10.30 -6.70
C ARG A 39 -5.28 9.18 -7.05
N VAL A 40 -4.34 8.86 -6.15
CA VAL A 40 -3.39 7.75 -6.36
C VAL A 40 -3.95 6.39 -5.93
N LEU A 41 -5.10 6.38 -5.25
CA LEU A 41 -5.78 5.15 -4.88
C LEU A 41 -6.45 4.54 -6.12
N LYS A 42 -6.46 3.21 -6.15
CA LYS A 42 -7.18 2.45 -7.16
C LYS A 42 -8.68 2.79 -7.08
N PRO A 43 -9.30 3.25 -8.18
CA PRO A 43 -10.71 3.57 -8.17
C PRO A 43 -11.55 2.30 -8.03
N GLU A 44 -12.77 2.44 -7.50
CA GLU A 44 -13.61 1.31 -7.09
C GLU A 44 -13.89 0.32 -8.22
N TRP A 45 -14.22 0.81 -9.41
CA TRP A 45 -14.50 -0.02 -10.59
C TRP A 45 -13.30 -0.83 -11.08
N LEU A 46 -12.08 -0.50 -10.66
CA LEU A 46 -10.88 -1.30 -10.94
C LEU A 46 -10.57 -2.30 -9.83
N ARG A 47 -11.12 -2.15 -8.62
CA ARG A 47 -10.96 -3.12 -7.53
C ARG A 47 -11.80 -4.34 -7.93
N GLY A 48 -11.14 -5.45 -8.26
CA GLY A 48 -11.79 -6.70 -8.67
C GLY A 48 -12.47 -7.36 -7.49
N LEU A 49 -13.56 -6.74 -7.04
CA LEU A 49 -14.49 -7.21 -6.02
C LEU A 49 -15.34 -8.36 -6.56
#